data_AF-A0A954N759-F1
#
_entry.id   AF-A0A954N759-F1
#
_cell.length_a   1.000
_cell.length_b   1.000
_cell.length_c   1.000
_cell.angle_alpha   90.00
_cell.angle_beta   90.00
_cell.angle_gamma   90.00
#
_symmetry.space_group_name_H-M   'P 1'
#
loop_
_entity.id
_entity.type
_entity.pdbx_description
1 polymer ?
#
loop_
_entity_poly.entity_id
_entity_poly.type
_entity_poly.pdbx_seq_one_letter_code
_entity_poly.pdbx_strand_id
1 'polypeptide(L)'
;MSRPTPTDHWHTKLARRAFLGRAAQGVGGLALASLLDPSLLAAAELERTTSQLSHGGVLGSFHRPPQIKRVIFLCMAGGPSHLETFDYKPKLAEMDGKPMPASVTTGQPIAQLQGAELVCMGPRFEFARHGASGQEISSVLPHIAGIADDICIIRSMHTEQINHDPAHTFMNTGTQIPGRPSMGSWINYGLGSESDDLPGFVVMTSVGGRNPQPIATRQWHNGFLPSEYQGVEFHSQGSPVHYVQSPAGVDARVQRDVVDAVAEINRRRNDVLADPEIAARIRAYEMAFRMQTSVPELKDLSDESAETLELYGTKGADGSFAANCLLARRLAERGVRFIQLYHRGWDHHNDIVPFMQQCAGYCDRPTAALITDLKRRGMLDETLVVWTGEFGRTPMSQSGKGERLGRDHHIRGFSMFLAGGGIKGGYTHGATDDLGYHAVEDTVDVHDLHATMLHLLGIDHLRLTYRFQGRDFRLTDIAGRVVKEILA
;
A
#
# COMPACT_ATOMS: atom_id res chain seq x y z
N MET A 1 -14.78 -6.13 70.07
CA MET A 1 -15.50 -5.18 69.20
C MET A 1 -15.89 -3.96 70.02
N SER A 2 -15.11 -2.89 69.92
CA SER A 2 -15.37 -1.62 70.62
C SER A 2 -16.57 -0.92 70.00
N ARG A 3 -17.55 -0.53 70.82
CA ARG A 3 -18.71 0.25 70.37
C ARG A 3 -18.25 1.68 70.04
N PRO A 4 -18.68 2.25 68.90
CA PRO A 4 -18.31 3.62 68.54
C PRO A 4 -18.79 4.61 69.60
N THR A 5 -17.92 5.55 69.94
CA THR A 5 -18.19 6.57 70.95
C THR A 5 -19.13 7.65 70.39
N PRO A 6 -19.87 8.39 71.23
CA PRO A 6 -20.75 9.47 70.75
C PRO A 6 -20.03 10.49 69.86
N THR A 7 -18.75 10.74 70.11
CA THR A 7 -17.86 11.61 69.31
C THR A 7 -17.65 11.07 67.89
N ASP A 8 -17.49 9.76 67.71
CA ASP A 8 -17.31 9.14 66.38
C ASP A 8 -18.56 9.34 65.50
N HIS A 9 -19.74 9.33 66.12
CA HIS A 9 -21.01 9.55 65.41
C HIS A 9 -21.17 11.00 64.94
N TRP A 10 -20.68 11.97 65.73
CA TRP A 10 -20.66 13.39 65.36
C TRP A 10 -19.67 13.69 64.23
N HIS A 11 -18.45 13.15 64.30
CA HIS A 11 -17.45 13.29 63.22
C HIS A 11 -17.92 12.67 61.91
N THR A 12 -18.56 11.49 61.96
CA THR A 12 -19.11 10.83 60.77
C THR A 12 -20.24 11.64 60.14
N LYS A 13 -21.13 12.26 60.95
CA LYS A 13 -22.20 13.13 60.43
C LYS A 13 -21.69 14.43 59.82
N LEU A 14 -20.68 15.06 60.44
CA LEU A 14 -20.01 16.25 59.91
C LEU A 14 -19.27 15.94 58.60
N ALA A 15 -18.53 14.83 58.54
CA ALA A 15 -17.86 14.38 57.32
C ALA A 15 -18.84 14.06 56.20
N ARG A 16 -19.98 13.40 56.50
CA ARG A 16 -21.04 13.15 55.51
C ARG A 16 -21.69 14.44 55.01
N ARG A 17 -21.98 15.40 55.90
CA ARG A 17 -22.53 16.71 55.49
C ARG A 17 -21.53 17.53 54.68
N ALA A 18 -20.25 17.51 55.03
CA ALA A 18 -19.21 18.18 54.28
C ALA A 18 -18.98 17.51 52.91
N PHE A 19 -18.97 16.19 52.85
CA PHE A 19 -18.84 15.41 51.61
C PHE A 19 -20.04 15.65 50.68
N LEU A 20 -21.26 15.49 51.19
CA LEU A 20 -22.48 15.71 50.39
C LEU A 20 -22.66 17.19 50.02
N GLY A 21 -22.33 18.13 50.91
CA GLY A 21 -22.39 19.56 50.61
C GLY A 21 -21.39 19.99 49.55
N ARG A 22 -20.13 19.55 49.65
CA ARG A 22 -19.08 19.88 48.66
C ARG A 22 -19.27 19.13 47.34
N ALA A 23 -19.70 17.87 47.37
CA ALA A 23 -20.00 17.11 46.16
C ALA A 23 -21.24 17.64 45.43
N ALA A 24 -22.29 18.03 46.16
CA ALA A 24 -23.49 18.63 45.55
C ALA A 24 -23.21 20.00 44.93
N GLN A 25 -22.31 20.80 45.52
CA GLN A 25 -21.87 22.07 44.93
C GLN A 25 -21.03 21.87 43.65
N GLY A 26 -20.18 20.83 43.61
CA GLY A 26 -19.38 20.51 42.41
C GLY A 26 -20.21 19.93 41.26
N VAL A 27 -21.04 18.92 41.54
CA VAL A 27 -21.90 18.28 40.53
C VAL A 27 -23.04 19.20 40.10
N GLY A 28 -23.63 19.96 41.04
CA GLY A 28 -24.64 20.96 40.74
C GLY A 28 -24.10 22.13 39.92
N GLY A 29 -22.85 22.55 40.16
CA GLY A 29 -22.17 23.56 39.34
C GLY A 29 -21.94 23.08 37.91
N LEU A 30 -21.54 21.83 37.71
CA LEU A 30 -21.37 21.23 36.38
C LEU A 30 -22.71 21.07 35.64
N ALA A 31 -23.77 20.65 36.33
CA ALA A 31 -25.11 20.54 35.74
C ALA A 31 -25.71 21.91 35.41
N LEU A 32 -25.47 22.93 36.24
CA LEU A 32 -25.90 24.29 35.96
C LEU A 32 -25.10 24.89 34.80
N ALA A 33 -23.78 24.66 34.74
CA ALA A 33 -22.95 25.08 33.63
C ALA A 33 -23.39 24.45 32.30
N SER A 34 -23.77 23.16 32.30
CA SER A 34 -24.30 22.50 31.10
C SER A 34 -25.70 22.98 30.68
N LEU A 35 -26.49 23.51 31.62
CA LEU A 35 -27.80 24.09 31.32
C LEU A 35 -27.70 25.56 30.89
N LEU A 36 -26.74 26.31 31.43
CA LEU A 36 -26.48 27.70 31.06
C LEU A 36 -25.77 27.82 29.71
N ASP A 37 -24.87 26.88 29.42
CA ASP A 37 -24.20 26.79 28.13
C ASP A 37 -23.98 25.31 27.72
N PRO A 38 -24.96 24.72 27.01
CA PRO A 38 -24.84 23.38 26.46
C PRO A 38 -23.63 23.21 25.52
N SER A 39 -23.09 24.31 24.99
CA SER A 39 -21.94 24.29 24.09
C SER A 39 -20.62 23.94 24.80
N LEU A 40 -20.53 23.99 26.14
CA LEU A 40 -19.31 23.59 26.86
C LEU A 40 -19.08 22.06 26.89
N LEU A 41 -20.16 21.26 26.90
CA LEU A 41 -20.07 19.81 26.73
C LEU A 41 -19.94 19.42 25.25
N ALA A 42 -20.66 20.14 24.37
CA ALA A 42 -20.53 19.95 22.93
C ALA A 42 -19.15 20.38 22.43
N ALA A 43 -18.51 21.40 23.00
CA ALA A 43 -17.16 21.81 22.65
C ALA A 43 -16.13 20.78 23.11
N ALA A 44 -16.26 20.18 24.30
CA ALA A 44 -15.35 19.12 24.72
C ALA A 44 -15.48 17.84 23.86
N GLU A 45 -16.67 17.51 23.37
CA GLU A 45 -16.92 16.37 22.48
C GLU A 45 -16.59 16.67 21.02
N LEU A 46 -16.88 17.89 20.56
CA LEU A 46 -16.50 18.40 19.24
C LEU A 46 -14.99 18.57 19.15
N GLU A 47 -14.30 19.09 20.18
CA GLU A 47 -12.84 19.25 20.26
C GLU A 47 -12.12 17.90 20.43
N ARG A 48 -12.75 16.90 21.07
CA ARG A 48 -12.26 15.51 20.99
C ARG A 48 -12.43 14.94 19.58
N THR A 49 -13.54 15.24 18.93
CA THR A 49 -13.83 14.76 17.57
C THR A 49 -12.97 15.51 16.54
N THR A 50 -12.74 16.81 16.67
CA THR A 50 -11.94 17.62 15.73
C THR A 50 -10.45 17.58 16.02
N SER A 51 -9.99 17.41 17.27
CA SER A 51 -8.55 17.18 17.55
C SER A 51 -8.11 15.74 17.33
N GLN A 52 -9.02 14.76 17.32
CA GLN A 52 -8.75 13.42 16.76
C GLN A 52 -8.85 13.37 15.23
N LEU A 53 -9.43 14.41 14.60
CA LEU A 53 -9.59 14.50 13.14
C LEU A 53 -8.73 15.61 12.50
N SER A 54 -7.79 16.21 13.25
CA SER A 54 -6.81 17.15 12.71
C SER A 54 -5.59 16.40 12.18
N HIS A 55 -5.53 16.20 10.86
CA HIS A 55 -4.33 15.83 10.08
C HIS A 55 -3.53 14.60 10.58
N GLY A 56 -4.20 13.69 11.28
CA GLY A 56 -3.71 12.36 11.64
C GLY A 56 -4.89 11.40 11.60
N GLY A 57 -4.66 10.16 11.17
CA GLY A 57 -5.69 9.14 11.08
C GLY A 57 -6.25 8.74 12.45
N VAL A 58 -7.03 7.67 12.50
CA VAL A 58 -7.69 7.22 13.74
C VAL A 58 -6.70 6.95 14.89
N LEU A 59 -5.43 6.66 14.55
CA LEU A 59 -4.36 6.49 15.52
C LEU A 59 -3.84 7.87 15.92
N GLY A 60 -4.48 8.50 16.91
CA GLY A 60 -4.01 9.76 17.51
C GLY A 60 -2.58 9.69 18.11
N SER A 61 -1.95 8.51 18.13
CA SER A 61 -0.53 8.30 18.37
C SER A 61 -0.09 6.95 17.78
N PHE A 62 1.18 6.81 17.37
CA PHE A 62 1.73 5.53 16.93
C PHE A 62 1.74 4.49 18.06
N HIS A 63 1.56 3.22 17.70
CA HIS A 63 1.68 2.11 18.66
C HIS A 63 3.14 1.82 19.06
N ARG A 64 4.09 2.24 18.21
CA ARG A 64 5.54 2.15 18.39
C ARG A 64 6.22 3.25 17.56
N PRO A 65 7.48 3.64 17.83
CA PRO A 65 8.18 4.60 16.99
C PRO A 65 8.17 4.15 15.51
N PRO A 66 7.68 4.99 14.58
CA PRO A 66 7.69 4.64 13.16
C PRO A 66 9.12 4.67 12.62
N GLN A 67 9.45 3.70 11.77
CA GLN A 67 10.72 3.64 11.04
C GLN A 67 10.61 4.30 9.66
N ILE A 68 9.40 4.34 9.11
CA ILE A 68 9.09 5.01 7.84
C ILE A 68 7.88 5.92 8.01
N LYS A 69 7.77 6.91 7.12
CA LYS A 69 6.62 7.81 7.01
C LYS A 69 5.64 7.37 5.92
N ARG A 70 6.09 6.67 4.89
CA ARG A 70 5.30 6.41 3.68
C ARG A 70 5.73 5.15 2.94
N VAL A 71 4.85 4.68 2.06
CA VAL A 71 5.07 3.50 1.21
C VAL A 71 4.85 3.87 -0.25
N ILE A 72 5.80 3.49 -1.11
CA ILE A 72 5.63 3.47 -2.56
C ILE A 72 5.55 2.02 -3.02
N PHE A 73 4.38 1.60 -3.50
CA PHE A 73 4.09 0.23 -3.89
C PHE A 73 4.05 0.10 -5.42
N LEU A 74 5.09 -0.50 -5.99
CA LEU A 74 5.25 -0.74 -7.41
C LEU A 74 4.76 -2.14 -7.75
N CYS A 75 3.64 -2.23 -8.45
CA CYS A 75 3.01 -3.47 -8.89
C CYS A 75 3.28 -3.73 -10.37
N MET A 76 4.14 -4.71 -10.62
CA MET A 76 4.36 -5.33 -11.92
C MET A 76 3.22 -6.31 -12.20
N ALA A 77 2.07 -5.74 -12.56
CA ALA A 77 0.82 -6.46 -12.75
C ALA A 77 0.95 -7.51 -13.85
N GLY A 78 0.72 -8.75 -13.44
CA GLY A 78 0.94 -9.93 -14.24
C GLY A 78 1.84 -10.95 -13.57
N GLY A 79 2.41 -10.73 -12.39
CA GLY A 79 3.26 -11.74 -11.73
C GLY A 79 4.59 -11.97 -12.48
N PRO A 80 5.60 -11.09 -12.28
CA PRO A 80 6.90 -11.23 -12.92
C PRO A 80 7.51 -12.57 -12.54
N SER A 81 8.09 -13.27 -13.51
CA SER A 81 8.69 -14.57 -13.23
C SER A 81 9.89 -14.42 -12.30
N HIS A 82 9.82 -15.01 -11.11
CA HIS A 82 10.93 -15.05 -10.17
C HIS A 82 12.16 -15.75 -10.77
N LEU A 83 11.92 -16.74 -11.63
CA LEU A 83 12.93 -17.54 -12.33
C LEU A 83 13.69 -16.76 -13.42
N GLU A 84 13.16 -15.60 -13.84
CA GLU A 84 13.82 -14.70 -14.79
C GLU A 84 14.24 -13.37 -14.16
N THR A 85 14.03 -13.18 -12.85
CA THR A 85 14.33 -11.92 -12.15
C THR A 85 15.29 -12.10 -10.98
N PHE A 86 14.89 -12.84 -9.95
CA PHE A 86 15.57 -12.82 -8.64
C PHE A 86 15.91 -14.18 -8.06
N ASP A 87 15.44 -15.29 -8.63
CA ASP A 87 15.59 -16.64 -8.06
C ASP A 87 16.22 -17.59 -9.07
N TYR A 88 17.54 -17.54 -9.16
CA TYR A 88 18.31 -18.40 -10.06
C TYR A 88 18.24 -19.87 -9.62
N LYS A 89 17.81 -20.75 -10.53
CA LYS A 89 17.71 -22.19 -10.30
C LYS A 89 18.62 -22.99 -11.23
N PRO A 90 19.87 -23.29 -10.82
CA PRO A 90 20.79 -24.13 -11.59
C PRO A 90 20.18 -25.49 -11.93
N LYS A 91 19.47 -26.11 -10.98
CA LYS A 91 18.87 -27.41 -11.22
C LYS A 91 17.77 -27.36 -12.29
N LEU A 92 16.96 -26.31 -12.29
CA LEU A 92 15.97 -26.10 -13.34
C LEU A 92 16.63 -25.90 -14.71
N ALA A 93 17.77 -25.19 -14.77
CA ALA A 93 18.54 -25.03 -16.00
C ALA A 93 19.07 -26.38 -16.53
N GLU A 94 19.60 -27.25 -15.67
CA GLU A 94 20.02 -28.62 -16.05
C GLU A 94 18.87 -29.48 -16.58
N MET A 95 17.65 -29.20 -16.11
CA MET A 95 16.45 -29.94 -16.46
C MET A 95 15.72 -29.36 -17.68
N ASP A 96 16.25 -28.31 -18.31
CA ASP A 96 15.56 -27.65 -19.40
C ASP A 96 15.14 -28.62 -20.53
N GLY A 97 13.88 -28.53 -20.93
CA GLY A 97 13.30 -29.39 -21.97
C GLY A 97 13.04 -30.84 -21.57
N LYS A 98 13.35 -31.25 -20.33
CA LYS A 98 13.06 -32.59 -19.79
C LYS A 98 11.68 -32.64 -19.11
N PRO A 99 11.09 -33.83 -18.95
CA PRO A 99 9.84 -33.98 -18.20
C PRO A 99 9.98 -33.50 -16.74
N MET A 100 8.98 -32.78 -16.26
CA MET A 100 8.90 -32.33 -14.87
C MET A 100 8.74 -33.54 -13.94
N PRO A 101 9.55 -33.67 -12.87
CA PRO A 101 9.44 -34.79 -11.94
C PRO A 101 8.06 -34.87 -11.29
N ALA A 102 7.44 -36.05 -11.36
CA ALA A 102 6.14 -36.30 -10.73
C ALA A 102 6.16 -36.07 -9.21
N SER A 103 7.32 -36.23 -8.55
CA SER A 103 7.49 -35.96 -7.12
C SER A 103 7.23 -34.50 -6.74
N VAL A 104 7.33 -33.56 -7.69
CA VAL A 104 7.12 -32.13 -7.45
C VAL A 104 5.67 -31.72 -7.74
N THR A 105 5.00 -32.42 -8.66
CA THR A 105 3.70 -32.02 -9.20
C THR A 105 2.52 -32.88 -8.71
N THR A 106 2.78 -34.07 -8.16
CA THR A 106 1.72 -34.97 -7.67
C THR A 106 0.93 -34.32 -6.54
N GLY A 107 -0.40 -34.23 -6.71
CA GLY A 107 -1.31 -33.65 -5.73
C GLY A 107 -1.32 -32.11 -5.69
N GLN A 108 -0.57 -31.45 -6.58
CA GLN A 108 -0.55 -29.99 -6.66
C GLN A 108 -1.62 -29.44 -7.61
N PRO A 109 -2.20 -28.26 -7.33
CA PRO A 109 -3.08 -27.59 -8.26
C PRO A 109 -2.26 -27.06 -9.45
N ILE A 110 -2.56 -27.54 -10.66
CA ILE A 110 -1.91 -27.11 -11.89
C ILE A 110 -3.02 -26.69 -12.86
N ALA A 111 -3.40 -25.41 -12.79
CA ALA A 111 -4.62 -24.92 -13.42
C ALA A 111 -4.61 -25.09 -14.94
N GLN A 112 -3.78 -24.33 -15.67
CA GLN A 112 -3.85 -24.33 -17.14
C GLN A 112 -3.03 -25.45 -17.79
N LEU A 113 -2.26 -26.22 -17.02
CA LEU A 113 -1.45 -27.34 -17.53
C LEU A 113 -2.03 -28.72 -17.17
N GLN A 114 -3.27 -28.77 -16.68
CA GLN A 114 -3.91 -30.03 -16.33
C GLN A 114 -4.03 -30.94 -17.56
N GLY A 115 -3.50 -32.17 -17.45
CA GLY A 115 -3.53 -33.16 -18.53
C GLY A 115 -2.52 -32.93 -19.66
N ALA A 116 -1.68 -31.90 -19.59
CA ALA A 116 -0.58 -31.67 -20.51
C ALA A 116 0.70 -32.40 -20.08
N GLU A 117 1.61 -32.66 -21.04
CA GLU A 117 2.97 -33.07 -20.71
C GLU A 117 3.71 -31.89 -20.05
N LEU A 118 4.07 -32.05 -18.79
CA LEU A 118 4.77 -31.01 -18.03
C LEU A 118 6.26 -31.05 -18.37
N VAL A 119 6.77 -29.99 -18.98
CA VAL A 119 8.17 -29.87 -19.39
C VAL A 119 8.85 -28.79 -18.58
N CYS A 120 9.98 -29.11 -17.94
CA CYS A 120 10.81 -28.14 -17.24
C CYS A 120 11.28 -27.03 -18.20
N MET A 121 11.17 -25.79 -17.75
CA MET A 121 11.65 -24.63 -18.46
C MET A 121 12.70 -23.93 -17.59
N GLY A 122 13.97 -24.09 -17.96
CA GLY A 122 15.11 -23.36 -17.40
C GLY A 122 14.94 -21.83 -17.45
N PRO A 123 15.67 -21.07 -16.62
CA PRO A 123 15.77 -19.62 -16.76
C PRO A 123 16.16 -19.20 -18.18
N ARG A 124 15.59 -18.10 -18.68
CA ARG A 124 15.89 -17.59 -20.05
C ARG A 124 16.90 -16.46 -20.10
N PHE A 125 17.33 -15.95 -18.95
CA PHE A 125 18.30 -14.88 -18.83
C PHE A 125 19.45 -15.32 -17.94
N GLU A 126 20.62 -14.76 -18.18
CA GLU A 126 21.80 -15.03 -17.35
C GLU A 126 21.66 -14.35 -15.99
N PHE A 127 22.20 -14.98 -14.95
CA PHE A 127 22.25 -14.41 -13.61
C PHE A 127 23.70 -14.13 -13.23
N ALA A 128 23.93 -12.99 -12.58
CA ALA A 128 25.22 -12.63 -12.04
C ALA A 128 25.07 -12.13 -10.60
N ARG A 129 26.16 -12.19 -9.84
CA ARG A 129 26.22 -11.63 -8.48
C ARG A 129 26.52 -10.15 -8.56
N HIS A 130 25.74 -9.35 -7.83
CA HIS A 130 25.84 -7.90 -7.82
C HIS A 130 25.97 -7.36 -6.40
N GLY A 131 26.58 -6.17 -6.29
CA GLY A 131 26.86 -5.50 -5.03
C GLY A 131 27.92 -6.19 -4.17
N ALA A 132 28.21 -5.60 -3.02
CA ALA A 132 28.98 -6.24 -1.96
C ALA A 132 28.22 -7.43 -1.33
N SER A 133 26.89 -7.40 -1.37
CA SER A 133 26.02 -8.49 -0.91
C SER A 133 26.11 -9.75 -1.76
N GLY A 134 26.56 -9.64 -3.01
CA GLY A 134 26.62 -10.75 -3.96
C GLY A 134 25.24 -11.32 -4.33
N GLN A 135 24.21 -10.49 -4.31
CA GLN A 135 22.84 -10.91 -4.64
C GLN A 135 22.77 -11.30 -6.12
N GLU A 136 22.10 -12.40 -6.42
CA GLU A 136 21.97 -12.90 -7.80
C GLU A 136 20.73 -12.29 -8.46
N ILE A 137 20.97 -11.49 -9.50
CA ILE A 137 19.93 -10.78 -10.25
C ILE A 137 20.13 -11.09 -11.73
N SER A 138 19.03 -11.26 -12.44
CA SER A 138 19.00 -11.54 -13.87
C SER A 138 19.49 -10.36 -14.70
N SER A 139 20.17 -10.64 -15.81
CA SER A 139 20.64 -9.66 -16.79
C SER A 139 19.51 -8.88 -17.48
N VAL A 140 18.25 -9.30 -17.31
CA VAL A 140 17.09 -8.54 -17.78
C VAL A 140 16.81 -7.29 -16.94
N LEU A 141 17.35 -7.20 -15.72
CA LEU A 141 17.18 -6.06 -14.80
C LEU A 141 18.52 -5.37 -14.44
N PRO A 142 19.28 -4.87 -15.43
CA PRO A 142 20.63 -4.35 -15.20
C PRO A 142 20.68 -3.12 -14.27
N HIS A 143 19.65 -2.27 -14.25
CA HIS A 143 19.63 -1.09 -13.39
C HIS A 143 19.27 -1.44 -11.94
N ILE A 144 18.29 -2.32 -11.72
CA ILE A 144 17.99 -2.86 -10.39
C ILE A 144 19.19 -3.64 -9.84
N ALA A 145 19.90 -4.37 -10.69
CA ALA A 145 21.16 -5.02 -10.30
C ALA A 145 22.22 -4.02 -9.79
N GLY A 146 22.22 -2.80 -10.31
CA GLY A 146 23.11 -1.72 -9.86
C GLY A 146 22.83 -1.20 -8.44
N ILE A 147 21.65 -1.48 -7.89
CA ILE A 147 21.25 -1.09 -6.52
C ILE A 147 21.09 -2.30 -5.60
N ALA A 148 21.76 -3.43 -5.90
CA ALA A 148 21.66 -4.66 -5.13
C ALA A 148 21.87 -4.44 -3.62
N ASP A 149 22.88 -3.66 -3.22
CA ASP A 149 23.16 -3.42 -1.80
C ASP A 149 22.10 -2.55 -1.08
N ASP A 150 21.20 -1.91 -1.83
CA ASP A 150 20.12 -1.07 -1.29
C ASP A 150 18.78 -1.81 -1.18
N ILE A 151 18.69 -3.04 -1.69
CA ILE A 151 17.44 -3.81 -1.73
C ILE A 151 17.53 -5.11 -0.93
N CYS A 152 16.41 -5.47 -0.30
CA CYS A 152 16.17 -6.77 0.32
C CYS A 152 15.31 -7.63 -0.61
N ILE A 153 15.86 -8.69 -1.19
CA ILE A 153 15.12 -9.62 -2.04
C ILE A 153 14.44 -10.67 -1.15
N ILE A 154 13.13 -10.86 -1.27
CA ILE A 154 12.41 -11.99 -0.66
C ILE A 154 12.15 -13.00 -1.76
N ARG A 155 12.70 -14.22 -1.65
CA ARG A 155 12.52 -15.30 -2.64
C ARG A 155 11.41 -16.28 -2.26
N SER A 156 10.93 -16.24 -1.03
CA SER A 156 10.04 -17.23 -0.43
C SER A 156 8.59 -16.76 -0.29
N MET A 157 8.16 -15.80 -1.12
CA MET A 157 6.78 -15.32 -1.08
C MET A 157 5.80 -16.38 -1.59
N HIS A 158 4.62 -16.48 -0.98
CA HIS A 158 3.50 -17.24 -1.51
C HIS A 158 2.16 -16.50 -1.34
N THR A 159 1.15 -16.95 -2.07
CA THR A 159 -0.21 -16.38 -2.08
C THR A 159 -1.25 -17.49 -2.22
N GLU A 160 -2.54 -17.14 -2.18
CA GLU A 160 -3.64 -18.08 -2.27
C GLU A 160 -4.39 -18.05 -3.61
N GLN A 161 -4.18 -17.00 -4.41
CA GLN A 161 -4.99 -16.71 -5.58
C GLN A 161 -4.17 -16.84 -6.87
N ILE A 162 -4.67 -17.68 -7.78
CA ILE A 162 -3.97 -18.00 -9.04
C ILE A 162 -4.41 -17.12 -10.21
N ASN A 163 -5.57 -16.47 -10.13
CA ASN A 163 -6.08 -15.61 -11.20
C ASN A 163 -5.78 -14.13 -10.89
N HIS A 164 -5.42 -13.34 -11.90
CA HIS A 164 -5.00 -11.94 -11.74
C HIS A 164 -5.96 -11.09 -10.89
N ASP A 165 -7.25 -11.07 -11.21
CA ASP A 165 -8.21 -10.17 -10.56
C ASP A 165 -8.43 -10.52 -9.06
N PRO A 166 -8.64 -11.79 -8.67
CA PRO A 166 -8.57 -12.22 -7.27
C PRO A 166 -7.20 -12.04 -6.61
N ALA A 167 -6.10 -12.26 -7.32
CA ALA A 167 -4.74 -12.14 -6.78
C ALA A 167 -4.36 -10.69 -6.48
N HIS A 168 -4.71 -9.75 -7.37
CA HIS A 168 -4.66 -8.32 -7.04
C HIS A 168 -5.50 -7.99 -5.81
N THR A 169 -6.70 -8.59 -5.68
CA THR A 169 -7.57 -8.34 -4.52
C THR A 169 -6.90 -8.81 -3.25
N PHE A 170 -6.34 -10.01 -3.26
CA PHE A 170 -5.65 -10.61 -2.13
C PHE A 170 -4.39 -9.82 -1.76
N MET A 171 -3.55 -9.45 -2.73
CA MET A 171 -2.37 -8.61 -2.50
C MET A 171 -2.72 -7.26 -1.87
N ASN A 172 -3.85 -6.66 -2.26
CA ASN A 172 -4.27 -5.36 -1.74
C ASN A 172 -5.04 -5.45 -0.42
N THR A 173 -5.73 -6.54 -0.13
CA THR A 173 -6.71 -6.58 0.97
C THR A 173 -6.49 -7.73 1.96
N GLY A 174 -5.60 -8.68 1.66
CA GLY A 174 -5.41 -9.92 2.43
C GLY A 174 -6.54 -10.94 2.24
N THR A 175 -7.48 -10.71 1.32
CA THR A 175 -8.63 -11.60 1.16
C THR A 175 -9.15 -11.60 -0.27
N GLN A 176 -9.67 -12.74 -0.71
CA GLN A 176 -10.36 -12.86 -2.00
C GLN A 176 -11.81 -12.33 -1.96
N ILE A 177 -12.37 -12.14 -0.76
CA ILE A 177 -13.75 -11.65 -0.57
C ILE A 177 -13.83 -10.17 -0.96
N PRO A 178 -14.67 -9.79 -1.94
CA PRO A 178 -14.87 -8.39 -2.32
C PRO A 178 -15.42 -7.52 -1.19
N GLY A 179 -15.17 -6.20 -1.25
CA GLY A 179 -15.70 -5.24 -0.27
C GLY A 179 -14.80 -5.03 0.96
N ARG A 180 -13.58 -5.57 0.92
CA ARG A 180 -12.54 -5.41 1.96
C ARG A 180 -11.60 -4.23 1.68
N PRO A 181 -11.37 -3.32 2.62
CA PRO A 181 -10.51 -2.16 2.39
C PRO A 181 -9.13 -2.58 1.91
N SER A 182 -8.53 -1.79 1.02
CA SER A 182 -7.15 -2.00 0.55
C SER A 182 -6.10 -1.51 1.55
N MET A 183 -4.86 -1.97 1.42
CA MET A 183 -3.73 -1.60 2.27
C MET A 183 -3.44 -0.09 2.27
N GLY A 184 -3.62 0.58 1.14
CA GLY A 184 -3.55 2.05 1.08
C GLY A 184 -4.65 2.72 1.90
N SER A 185 -5.86 2.17 1.87
CA SER A 185 -6.97 2.64 2.72
C SER A 185 -6.72 2.37 4.21
N TRP A 186 -6.09 1.24 4.57
CA TRP A 186 -5.73 0.96 5.97
C TRP A 186 -4.74 1.98 6.51
N ILE A 187 -3.72 2.30 5.72
CA ILE A 187 -2.66 3.23 6.11
C ILE A 187 -3.23 4.64 6.19
N ASN A 188 -4.04 5.06 5.22
CA ASN A 188 -4.70 6.36 5.25
C ASN A 188 -5.71 6.46 6.42
N TYR A 189 -6.44 5.39 6.73
CA TYR A 189 -7.30 5.33 7.92
C TYR A 189 -6.51 5.40 9.22
N GLY A 190 -5.39 4.69 9.30
CA GLY A 190 -4.54 4.65 10.48
C GLY A 190 -3.85 5.99 10.75
N LEU A 191 -3.25 6.59 9.72
CA LEU A 191 -2.31 7.71 9.84
C LEU A 191 -2.73 9.00 9.16
N GLY A 192 -3.75 8.99 8.31
CA GLY A 192 -4.18 10.17 7.54
C GLY A 192 -3.19 10.53 6.43
N SER A 193 -3.14 11.81 6.08
CA SER A 193 -2.18 12.40 5.13
C SER A 193 -1.31 13.43 5.84
N GLU A 194 -0.03 13.56 5.49
CA GLU A 194 0.79 14.74 5.90
C GLU A 194 0.54 15.94 4.99
N SER A 195 -0.16 15.72 3.87
CA SER A 195 -0.53 16.75 2.91
C SER A 195 -1.90 17.32 3.23
N ASP A 196 -2.00 18.64 3.19
CA ASP A 196 -3.28 19.33 3.19
C ASP A 196 -3.92 19.30 1.80
N ASP A 197 -3.12 19.32 0.74
CA ASP A 197 -3.63 19.56 -0.62
C ASP A 197 -3.69 18.31 -1.50
N LEU A 198 -3.25 17.16 -0.97
CA LEU A 198 -3.27 15.88 -1.67
C LEU A 198 -3.84 14.76 -0.81
N PRO A 199 -4.51 13.77 -1.42
CA PRO A 199 -5.05 12.62 -0.69
C PRO A 199 -3.92 11.76 -0.12
N GLY A 200 -4.14 11.14 1.03
CA GLY A 200 -3.16 10.26 1.68
C GLY A 200 -2.90 8.94 0.93
N PHE A 201 -3.77 8.56 0.00
CA PHE A 201 -3.65 7.38 -0.84
C PHE A 201 -3.89 7.70 -2.32
N VAL A 202 -2.82 7.63 -3.12
CA VAL A 202 -2.82 7.86 -4.57
C VAL A 202 -2.49 6.58 -5.33
N VAL A 203 -3.20 6.34 -6.43
CA VAL A 203 -2.97 5.22 -7.35
C VAL A 203 -2.68 5.76 -8.74
N MET A 204 -1.69 5.19 -9.43
CA MET A 204 -1.37 5.52 -10.81
C MET A 204 -1.29 4.24 -11.64
N THR A 205 -1.78 4.30 -12.88
CA THR A 205 -1.69 3.22 -13.85
C THR A 205 -0.86 3.70 -15.04
N SER A 206 0.25 3.01 -15.31
CA SER A 206 1.17 3.40 -16.37
C SER A 206 0.65 3.01 -17.75
N VAL A 207 0.98 3.82 -18.75
CA VAL A 207 0.83 3.46 -20.16
C VAL A 207 2.15 2.96 -20.75
N GLY A 208 2.06 2.08 -21.75
CA GLY A 208 3.20 1.44 -22.39
C GLY A 208 3.03 -0.07 -22.48
N GLY A 209 3.66 -0.69 -23.49
CA GLY A 209 3.68 -2.15 -23.64
C GLY A 209 2.33 -2.84 -23.84
N ARG A 210 2.31 -4.15 -23.59
CA ARG A 210 1.11 -4.98 -23.67
C ARG A 210 0.23 -4.73 -22.44
N ASN A 211 -1.08 -4.60 -22.67
CA ASN A 211 -2.06 -4.32 -21.61
C ASN A 211 -3.16 -5.39 -21.56
N PRO A 212 -2.81 -6.68 -21.38
CA PRO A 212 -3.78 -7.76 -21.53
C PRO A 212 -4.73 -7.86 -20.32
N GLN A 213 -4.30 -7.38 -19.15
CA GLN A 213 -5.04 -7.54 -17.90
C GLN A 213 -5.74 -6.23 -17.49
N PRO A 214 -7.06 -6.25 -17.24
CA PRO A 214 -7.74 -5.12 -16.63
C PRO A 214 -7.34 -5.02 -15.17
N ILE A 215 -7.03 -3.79 -14.72
CA ILE A 215 -6.87 -3.48 -13.30
C ILE A 215 -8.12 -2.72 -12.90
N ALA A 216 -8.99 -3.35 -12.11
CA ALA A 216 -10.26 -2.76 -11.73
C ALA A 216 -10.09 -1.76 -10.58
N THR A 217 -10.91 -0.70 -10.57
CA THR A 217 -10.88 0.32 -9.50
C THR A 217 -11.15 -0.23 -8.10
N ARG A 218 -11.80 -1.40 -8.03
CA ARG A 218 -11.99 -2.17 -6.79
C ARG A 218 -10.68 -2.61 -6.13
N GLN A 219 -9.52 -2.55 -6.79
CA GLN A 219 -8.26 -2.98 -6.19
C GLN A 219 -7.73 -2.01 -5.11
N TRP A 220 -8.20 -0.75 -5.11
CA TRP A 220 -7.80 0.29 -4.15
C TRP A 220 -8.99 0.90 -3.39
N HIS A 221 -10.02 0.09 -3.15
CA HIS A 221 -11.26 0.58 -2.57
C HIS A 221 -11.19 0.72 -1.03
N ASN A 222 -11.99 1.62 -0.45
CA ASN A 222 -12.13 1.80 1.00
C ASN A 222 -13.01 0.72 1.69
N GLY A 223 -13.80 -0.03 0.93
CA GLY A 223 -14.62 -1.12 1.47
C GLY A 223 -15.63 -0.58 2.48
N PHE A 224 -15.60 -1.10 3.71
CA PHE A 224 -16.45 -0.63 4.80
C PHE A 224 -15.88 0.55 5.60
N LEU A 225 -14.65 1.01 5.32
CA LEU A 225 -14.12 2.23 5.90
C LEU A 225 -14.86 3.45 5.31
N PRO A 226 -14.87 4.61 5.99
CA PRO A 226 -15.44 5.84 5.42
C PRO A 226 -14.89 6.17 4.02
N SER A 227 -15.72 6.81 3.18
CA SER A 227 -15.41 7.07 1.76
C SER A 227 -14.19 7.96 1.54
N GLU A 228 -13.80 8.75 2.53
CA GLU A 228 -12.58 9.57 2.51
C GLU A 228 -11.27 8.78 2.44
N TYR A 229 -11.28 7.48 2.76
CA TYR A 229 -10.11 6.60 2.68
C TYR A 229 -10.02 5.84 1.36
N GLN A 230 -10.86 6.20 0.38
CA GLN A 230 -10.83 5.65 -0.98
C GLN A 230 -9.52 6.07 -1.67
N GLY A 231 -8.87 5.12 -2.35
CA GLY A 231 -7.72 5.46 -3.19
C GLY A 231 -8.13 6.34 -4.35
N VAL A 232 -7.37 7.41 -4.60
CA VAL A 232 -7.63 8.35 -5.69
C VAL A 232 -6.75 8.01 -6.87
N GLU A 233 -7.35 7.66 -8.00
CA GLU A 233 -6.61 7.38 -9.23
C GLU A 233 -6.17 8.68 -9.88
N PHE A 234 -4.86 8.80 -10.13
CA PHE A 234 -4.26 9.85 -10.92
C PHE A 234 -3.99 9.27 -12.32
N HIS A 235 -4.80 9.70 -13.29
CA HIS A 235 -4.70 9.26 -14.67
C HIS A 235 -3.39 9.72 -15.29
N SER A 236 -2.74 8.78 -15.98
CA SER A 236 -1.46 8.93 -16.64
C SER A 236 -1.51 9.84 -17.88
N GLN A 237 -2.69 9.99 -18.51
CA GLN A 237 -2.92 10.92 -19.63
C GLN A 237 -4.21 11.73 -19.43
N GLY A 238 -4.27 12.93 -20.02
CA GLY A 238 -5.43 13.82 -19.93
C GLY A 238 -5.60 14.46 -18.55
N SER A 239 -6.85 14.71 -18.16
CA SER A 239 -7.17 15.29 -16.84
C SER A 239 -6.69 14.35 -15.72
N PRO A 240 -5.74 14.78 -14.87
CA PRO A 240 -5.10 13.92 -13.88
C PRO A 240 -6.07 13.26 -12.92
N VAL A 241 -7.11 13.98 -12.53
CA VAL A 241 -8.25 13.45 -11.80
C VAL A 241 -9.47 13.96 -12.54
N HIS A 242 -10.37 13.05 -12.91
CA HIS A 242 -11.57 13.42 -13.63
C HIS A 242 -12.39 14.45 -12.84
N TYR A 243 -12.93 15.44 -13.54
CA TYR A 243 -13.81 16.48 -13.00
C TYR A 243 -13.22 17.37 -11.90
N VAL A 244 -11.90 17.35 -11.71
CA VAL A 244 -11.25 18.28 -10.77
C VAL A 244 -11.10 19.67 -11.41
N GLN A 245 -10.80 19.79 -12.71
CA GLN A 245 -10.65 21.11 -13.33
C GLN A 245 -11.96 21.90 -13.40
N SER A 246 -11.90 23.19 -13.09
CA SER A 246 -13.02 24.12 -13.26
C SER A 246 -13.38 24.29 -14.75
N PRO A 247 -14.68 24.33 -15.10
CA PRO A 247 -15.11 24.61 -16.48
C PRO A 247 -14.61 25.97 -16.99
N ALA A 248 -14.53 26.13 -18.31
CA ALA A 248 -14.14 27.40 -18.92
C ALA A 248 -15.07 28.54 -18.47
N GLY A 249 -14.48 29.64 -17.98
CA GLY A 249 -15.21 30.79 -17.44
C GLY A 249 -15.53 30.73 -15.94
N VAL A 250 -15.19 29.62 -15.25
CA VAL A 250 -15.28 29.51 -13.79
C VAL A 250 -13.90 29.76 -13.19
N ASP A 251 -13.74 30.91 -12.54
CA ASP A 251 -12.51 31.22 -11.81
C ASP A 251 -12.47 30.54 -10.43
N ALA A 252 -11.30 30.55 -9.78
CA ALA A 252 -11.10 29.90 -8.49
C ALA A 252 -12.01 30.46 -7.38
N ARG A 253 -12.42 31.74 -7.47
CA ARG A 253 -13.32 32.37 -6.50
C ARG A 253 -14.73 31.85 -6.67
N VAL A 254 -15.25 31.81 -7.90
CA VAL A 254 -16.57 31.23 -8.18
C VAL A 254 -16.62 29.76 -7.76
N GLN A 255 -15.56 29.01 -8.02
CA GLN A 255 -15.49 27.61 -7.59
C GLN A 255 -15.47 27.48 -6.05
N ARG A 256 -14.74 28.35 -5.34
CA ARG A 256 -14.75 28.40 -3.87
C ARG A 256 -16.14 28.67 -3.32
N ASP A 257 -16.85 29.65 -3.88
CA ASP A 257 -18.23 30.00 -3.48
C ASP A 257 -19.18 28.80 -3.62
N VAL A 258 -19.04 28.00 -4.70
CA VAL A 258 -19.82 26.78 -4.90
C VAL A 258 -19.49 25.72 -3.84
N VAL A 259 -18.21 25.48 -3.56
CA VAL A 259 -17.78 24.51 -2.55
C VAL A 259 -18.26 24.92 -1.16
N ASP A 260 -18.17 26.21 -0.81
CA ASP A 260 -18.68 26.77 0.44
C ASP A 260 -20.19 26.57 0.60
N ALA A 261 -20.96 26.88 -0.45
CA ALA A 261 -22.41 26.72 -0.43
C ALA A 261 -22.82 25.25 -0.26
N VAL A 262 -22.18 24.33 -0.99
CA VAL A 262 -22.42 22.88 -0.86
C VAL A 262 -22.03 22.39 0.54
N ALA A 263 -20.89 22.85 1.07
CA ALA A 263 -20.45 22.52 2.42
C ALA A 263 -21.44 23.02 3.48
N GLU A 264 -21.97 24.23 3.33
CA GLU A 264 -22.99 24.77 4.24
C GLU A 264 -24.29 23.95 4.22
N ILE A 265 -24.80 23.62 3.03
CA ILE A 265 -26.00 22.79 2.88
C ILE A 265 -25.80 21.42 3.54
N ASN A 266 -24.64 20.79 3.30
CA ASN A 266 -24.30 19.51 3.89
C ASN A 266 -24.15 19.60 5.41
N ARG A 267 -23.53 20.66 5.96
CA ARG A 267 -23.44 20.88 7.41
C ARG A 267 -24.82 20.97 8.05
N ARG A 268 -25.72 21.80 7.50
CA ARG A 268 -27.10 21.92 7.99
C ARG A 268 -27.85 20.58 7.98
N ARG A 269 -27.63 19.75 6.96
CA ARG A 269 -28.21 18.40 6.88
C ARG A 269 -27.60 17.48 7.93
N ASN A 270 -26.29 17.58 8.16
CA ASN A 270 -25.58 16.77 9.13
C ASN A 270 -25.95 17.13 10.58
N ASP A 271 -26.29 18.38 10.87
CA ASP A 271 -26.78 18.80 12.19
C ASP A 271 -28.08 18.07 12.59
N VAL A 272 -28.85 17.61 11.59
CA VAL A 272 -30.09 16.85 11.80
C VAL A 272 -29.85 15.34 11.79
N LEU A 273 -28.99 14.84 10.90
CA LEU A 273 -28.82 13.41 10.69
C LEU A 273 -27.67 12.77 11.50
N ALA A 274 -26.67 13.57 11.87
CA ALA A 274 -25.41 13.11 12.45
C ALA A 274 -24.80 11.91 11.68
N ASP A 275 -24.78 12.01 10.35
CA ASP A 275 -24.32 10.96 9.44
C ASP A 275 -22.84 11.19 9.08
N PRO A 276 -21.92 10.30 9.49
CA PRO A 276 -20.49 10.41 9.16
C PRO A 276 -20.20 10.52 7.66
N GLU A 277 -21.06 9.96 6.80
CA GLU A 277 -20.88 10.02 5.36
C GLU A 277 -21.08 11.44 4.80
N ILE A 278 -21.94 12.25 5.43
CA ILE A 278 -22.11 13.66 5.02
C ILE A 278 -20.83 14.45 5.35
N ALA A 279 -20.23 14.19 6.51
CA ALA A 279 -18.96 14.80 6.88
C ALA A 279 -17.82 14.38 5.92
N ALA A 280 -17.77 13.10 5.54
CA ALA A 280 -16.81 12.59 4.55
C ALA A 280 -16.97 13.27 3.19
N ARG A 281 -18.21 13.48 2.72
CA ARG A 281 -18.49 14.20 1.47
C ARG A 281 -18.04 15.66 1.49
N ILE A 282 -18.26 16.37 2.60
CA ILE A 282 -17.75 17.75 2.74
C ILE A 282 -16.23 17.76 2.57
N ARG A 283 -15.52 16.84 3.25
CA ARG A 283 -14.05 16.72 3.14
C ARG A 283 -13.59 16.36 1.73
N ALA A 284 -14.31 15.47 1.05
CA ALA A 284 -14.01 15.09 -0.32
C ALA A 284 -14.12 16.29 -1.29
N TYR A 285 -15.14 17.15 -1.13
CA TYR A 285 -15.26 18.37 -1.94
C TYR A 285 -14.15 19.38 -1.65
N GLU A 286 -13.78 19.57 -0.38
CA GLU A 286 -12.65 20.44 0.00
C GLU A 286 -11.32 19.94 -0.55
N MET A 287 -11.08 18.62 -0.47
CA MET A 287 -9.90 17.98 -1.06
C MET A 287 -9.88 18.16 -2.58
N ALA A 288 -10.99 17.88 -3.25
CA ALA A 288 -11.11 18.06 -4.70
C ALA A 288 -10.84 19.52 -5.13
N PHE A 289 -11.29 20.50 -4.35
CA PHE A 289 -10.99 21.91 -4.58
C PHE A 289 -9.49 22.22 -4.46
N ARG A 290 -8.83 21.78 -3.38
CA ARG A 290 -7.38 21.98 -3.19
C ARG A 290 -6.55 21.30 -4.28
N MET A 291 -6.97 20.12 -4.72
CA MET A 291 -6.33 19.38 -5.82
C MET A 291 -6.36 20.12 -7.16
N GLN A 292 -7.25 21.11 -7.36
CA GLN A 292 -7.33 21.88 -8.60
C GLN A 292 -6.03 22.63 -8.92
N THR A 293 -5.32 23.07 -7.89
CA THR A 293 -4.04 23.76 -8.03
C THR A 293 -2.86 22.80 -7.85
N SER A 294 -2.92 21.94 -6.82
CA SER A 294 -1.79 21.08 -6.46
C SER A 294 -1.48 19.99 -7.47
N VAL A 295 -2.49 19.47 -8.19
CA VAL A 295 -2.26 18.39 -9.16
C VAL A 295 -1.60 18.89 -10.45
N PRO A 296 -1.98 20.04 -11.04
CA PRO A 296 -1.20 20.66 -12.11
C PRO A 296 0.27 20.89 -11.75
N GLU A 297 0.56 21.46 -10.58
CA GLU A 297 1.94 21.71 -10.12
C GLU A 297 2.72 20.41 -9.88
N LEU A 298 2.05 19.35 -9.42
CA LEU A 298 2.66 18.04 -9.26
C LEU A 298 3.16 17.50 -10.60
N LYS A 299 2.37 17.68 -11.67
CA LYS A 299 2.67 17.20 -13.03
C LYS A 299 3.58 18.11 -13.83
N ASP A 300 3.67 19.38 -13.45
CA ASP A 300 4.70 20.26 -14.00
C ASP A 300 6.06 19.79 -13.51
N LEU A 301 6.89 19.34 -14.45
CA LEU A 301 8.26 18.87 -14.22
C LEU A 301 9.29 19.85 -14.79
N SER A 302 8.88 21.07 -15.13
CA SER A 302 9.79 22.10 -15.66
C SER A 302 10.85 22.56 -14.65
N ASP A 303 10.60 22.31 -13.37
CA ASP A 303 11.53 22.53 -12.25
C ASP A 303 12.50 21.35 -12.04
N GLU A 304 12.30 20.20 -12.70
CA GLU A 304 13.20 19.05 -12.59
C GLU A 304 14.46 19.24 -13.43
N SER A 305 15.60 18.84 -12.86
CA SER A 305 16.88 18.95 -13.55
C SER A 305 16.96 18.00 -14.75
N ALA A 306 17.74 18.37 -15.77
CA ALA A 306 18.01 17.49 -16.90
C ALA A 306 18.65 16.16 -16.47
N GLU A 307 19.48 16.18 -15.42
CA GLU A 307 20.06 14.97 -14.83
C GLU A 307 18.97 14.06 -14.24
N THR A 308 17.98 14.62 -13.54
CA THR A 308 16.86 13.86 -12.96
C THR A 308 15.99 13.26 -14.06
N LEU A 309 15.61 14.05 -15.07
CA LEU A 309 14.82 13.55 -16.20
C LEU A 309 15.54 12.42 -16.95
N GLU A 310 16.86 12.59 -17.17
CA GLU A 310 17.69 11.54 -17.74
C GLU A 310 17.76 10.33 -16.80
N LEU A 311 18.00 10.49 -15.49
CA LEU A 311 18.08 9.38 -14.54
C LEU A 311 16.87 8.43 -14.65
N TYR A 312 15.66 8.98 -14.65
CA TYR A 312 14.42 8.21 -14.81
C TYR A 312 14.18 7.74 -16.25
N GLY A 313 14.68 8.46 -17.25
CA GLY A 313 14.43 8.19 -18.66
C GLY A 313 13.08 8.74 -19.14
N THR A 314 12.66 9.91 -18.64
CA THR A 314 11.42 10.59 -19.04
C THR A 314 11.69 12.02 -19.50
N LYS A 315 10.78 12.59 -20.31
CA LYS A 315 10.81 13.99 -20.76
C LYS A 315 9.67 14.84 -20.19
N GLY A 316 8.82 14.25 -19.34
CA GLY A 316 7.63 14.92 -18.82
C GLY A 316 6.67 13.96 -18.13
N ALA A 317 5.52 14.47 -17.70
CA ALA A 317 4.44 13.66 -17.13
C ALA A 317 3.59 12.98 -18.25
N ASP A 318 4.23 12.14 -19.06
CA ASP A 318 3.62 11.50 -20.25
C ASP A 318 2.81 10.23 -19.95
N GLY A 319 2.78 9.82 -18.69
CA GLY A 319 2.06 8.64 -18.22
C GLY A 319 2.84 7.33 -18.29
N SER A 320 4.08 7.37 -18.81
CA SER A 320 4.99 6.23 -18.76
C SER A 320 5.27 5.80 -17.32
N PHE A 321 5.75 4.57 -17.14
CA PHE A 321 6.18 4.11 -15.81
C PHE A 321 7.30 5.00 -15.25
N ALA A 322 8.21 5.47 -16.11
CA ALA A 322 9.26 6.41 -15.73
C ALA A 322 8.72 7.74 -15.20
N ALA A 323 7.78 8.35 -15.92
CA ALA A 323 7.10 9.55 -15.47
C ALA A 323 6.36 9.33 -14.15
N ASN A 324 5.67 8.20 -13.99
CA ASN A 324 4.93 7.89 -12.78
C ASN A 324 5.85 7.60 -11.57
N CYS A 325 7.03 7.01 -11.76
CA CYS A 325 8.03 6.88 -10.70
C CYS A 325 8.52 8.26 -10.23
N LEU A 326 8.76 9.19 -11.15
CA LEU A 326 9.14 10.57 -10.82
C LEU A 326 8.00 11.31 -10.09
N LEU A 327 6.75 11.14 -10.54
CA LEU A 327 5.58 11.66 -9.84
C LEU A 327 5.41 11.03 -8.46
N ALA A 328 5.71 9.74 -8.29
CA ALA A 328 5.68 9.07 -6.99
C ALA A 328 6.68 9.71 -6.01
N ARG A 329 7.89 10.06 -6.47
CA ARG A 329 8.82 10.82 -5.64
C ARG A 329 8.25 12.20 -5.27
N ARG A 330 7.67 12.95 -6.20
CA ARG A 330 7.05 14.27 -5.92
C ARG A 330 5.86 14.16 -4.97
N LEU A 331 5.03 13.13 -5.10
CA LEU A 331 3.93 12.83 -4.17
C LEU A 331 4.46 12.54 -2.76
N ALA A 332 5.56 11.79 -2.66
CA ALA A 332 6.23 11.49 -1.40
C ALA A 332 6.79 12.77 -0.73
N GLU A 333 7.36 13.70 -1.50
CA GLU A 333 7.83 15.01 -1.02
C GLU A 333 6.68 15.86 -0.48
N ARG A 334 5.52 15.76 -1.11
CA ARG A 334 4.31 16.51 -0.72
C ARG A 334 3.48 15.83 0.37
N GLY A 335 3.99 14.78 1.01
CA GLY A 335 3.39 14.19 2.21
C GLY A 335 2.34 13.10 1.97
N VAL A 336 2.23 12.55 0.76
CA VAL A 336 1.34 11.41 0.49
C VAL A 336 1.89 10.15 1.17
N ARG A 337 1.04 9.46 1.96
CA ARG A 337 1.43 8.30 2.78
C ARG A 337 1.54 7.01 2.00
N PHE A 338 0.64 6.78 1.05
CA PHE A 338 0.62 5.56 0.25
C PHE A 338 0.48 5.89 -1.23
N ILE A 339 1.48 5.49 -2.02
CA ILE A 339 1.52 5.75 -3.45
C ILE A 339 1.64 4.41 -4.14
N GLN A 340 0.63 4.03 -4.91
CA GLN A 340 0.61 2.76 -5.62
C GLN A 340 0.73 2.99 -7.11
N LEU A 341 1.65 2.28 -7.75
CA LEU A 341 1.88 2.35 -9.19
C LEU A 341 1.69 0.97 -9.79
N TYR A 342 0.83 0.86 -10.80
CA TYR A 342 0.69 -0.34 -11.60
C TYR A 342 1.38 -0.18 -12.96
N HIS A 343 2.14 -1.20 -13.36
CA HIS A 343 2.56 -1.41 -14.75
C HIS A 343 2.08 -2.79 -15.21
N ARG A 344 1.35 -2.83 -16.32
CA ARG A 344 0.83 -4.07 -16.88
C ARG A 344 1.82 -4.70 -17.85
N GLY A 345 1.54 -5.95 -18.20
CA GLY A 345 2.23 -6.62 -19.30
C GLY A 345 3.08 -7.80 -18.87
N TRP A 346 3.34 -7.96 -17.57
CA TRP A 346 4.17 -9.02 -16.98
C TRP A 346 3.58 -10.44 -17.07
N ASP A 347 2.40 -10.58 -17.70
CA ASP A 347 1.71 -11.84 -17.87
C ASP A 347 2.19 -12.64 -19.09
N HIS A 348 3.28 -13.38 -18.90
CA HIS A 348 4.05 -14.04 -19.97
C HIS A 348 3.76 -15.54 -20.11
N HIS A 349 2.56 -15.87 -20.58
CA HIS A 349 2.15 -17.24 -20.93
C HIS A 349 2.81 -17.80 -22.20
N ASN A 350 3.42 -16.94 -23.02
CA ASN A 350 4.20 -17.25 -24.22
C ASN A 350 5.22 -16.13 -24.46
N ASP A 351 6.14 -16.34 -25.42
CA ASP A 351 7.17 -15.40 -25.86
C ASP A 351 7.86 -14.66 -24.68
N ILE A 352 8.24 -15.42 -23.64
CA ILE A 352 8.71 -14.83 -22.38
C ILE A 352 9.95 -13.96 -22.56
N VAL A 353 10.86 -14.31 -23.48
CA VAL A 353 12.10 -13.54 -23.70
C VAL A 353 11.79 -12.12 -24.20
N PRO A 354 11.13 -11.94 -25.37
CA PRO A 354 10.85 -10.59 -25.86
C PRO A 354 9.92 -9.81 -24.93
N PHE A 355 8.94 -10.45 -24.27
CA PHE A 355 8.04 -9.73 -23.36
C PHE A 355 8.69 -9.34 -22.03
N MET A 356 9.57 -10.17 -21.47
CA MET A 356 10.38 -9.80 -20.30
C MET A 356 11.30 -8.62 -20.63
N GLN A 357 11.99 -8.66 -21.78
CA GLN A 357 12.83 -7.54 -22.22
C GLN A 357 12.02 -6.25 -22.42
N GLN A 358 10.82 -6.36 -22.99
CA GLN A 358 9.93 -5.23 -23.16
C GLN A 358 9.48 -4.65 -21.81
N CYS A 359 8.99 -5.47 -20.88
CA CYS A 359 8.53 -5.00 -19.57
C CYS A 359 9.68 -4.44 -18.74
N ALA A 360 10.83 -5.09 -18.74
CA ALA A 360 12.04 -4.60 -18.08
C ALA A 360 12.51 -3.27 -18.67
N GLY A 361 12.45 -3.10 -20.00
CA GLY A 361 12.77 -1.85 -20.68
C GLY A 361 11.91 -0.66 -20.22
N TYR A 362 10.70 -0.90 -19.72
CA TYR A 362 9.86 0.14 -19.12
C TYR A 362 10.09 0.34 -17.63
N CYS A 363 10.42 -0.72 -16.88
CA CYS A 363 10.34 -0.69 -15.41
C CYS A 363 11.69 -0.65 -14.71
N ASP A 364 12.73 -1.26 -15.27
CA ASP A 364 14.02 -1.50 -14.60
C ASP A 364 14.73 -0.18 -14.24
N ARG A 365 15.09 0.62 -15.26
CA ARG A 365 15.73 1.93 -15.09
C ARG A 365 14.96 2.85 -14.13
N PRO A 366 13.67 3.15 -14.35
CA PRO A 366 12.94 4.07 -13.49
C PRO A 366 12.69 3.55 -12.06
N THR A 367 12.62 2.24 -11.84
CA THR A 367 12.58 1.68 -10.48
C THR A 367 13.89 1.96 -9.74
N ALA A 368 15.03 1.68 -10.37
CA ALA A 368 16.33 1.97 -9.79
C ALA A 368 16.58 3.48 -9.61
N ALA A 369 16.11 4.30 -10.56
CA ALA A 369 16.14 5.75 -10.50
C ALA A 369 15.36 6.28 -9.29
N LEU A 370 14.15 5.77 -9.03
CA LEU A 370 13.33 6.17 -7.90
C LEU A 370 14.07 5.96 -6.56
N ILE A 371 14.62 4.76 -6.36
CA ILE A 371 15.35 4.42 -5.13
C ILE A 371 16.59 5.29 -4.99
N THR A 372 17.34 5.48 -6.09
CA THR A 372 18.53 6.33 -6.13
C THR A 372 18.20 7.80 -5.82
N ASP A 373 17.15 8.35 -6.42
CA ASP A 373 16.72 9.74 -6.23
C ASP A 373 16.20 9.98 -4.80
N LEU A 374 15.39 9.06 -4.26
CA LEU A 374 14.98 9.09 -2.85
C LEU A 374 16.20 9.07 -1.92
N LYS A 375 17.22 8.26 -2.21
CA LYS A 375 18.46 8.21 -1.43
C LYS A 375 19.25 9.51 -1.51
N ARG A 376 19.42 10.08 -2.72
CA ARG A 376 20.08 11.39 -2.94
C ARG A 376 19.40 12.52 -2.17
N ARG A 377 18.07 12.44 -2.00
CA ARG A 377 17.26 13.42 -1.28
C ARG A 377 17.16 13.15 0.24
N GLY A 378 17.78 12.09 0.74
CA GLY A 378 17.68 11.69 2.16
C GLY A 378 16.28 11.21 2.56
N MET A 379 15.45 10.82 1.60
CA MET A 379 14.06 10.39 1.80
C MET A 379 13.88 8.86 1.83
N LEU A 380 14.88 8.11 1.37
CA LEU A 380 14.81 6.65 1.31
C LEU A 380 14.68 6.04 2.73
N ASP A 381 15.34 6.63 3.74
CA ASP A 381 15.23 6.17 5.13
C ASP A 381 13.83 6.39 5.74
N GLU A 382 13.01 7.26 5.13
CA GLU A 382 11.64 7.52 5.56
C GLU A 382 10.59 6.86 4.65
N THR A 383 11.01 6.12 3.64
CA THR A 383 10.15 5.59 2.59
C THR A 383 10.42 4.11 2.36
N LEU A 384 9.40 3.27 2.47
CA LEU A 384 9.48 1.90 1.99
C LEU A 384 9.07 1.83 0.52
N VAL A 385 9.98 1.38 -0.34
CA VAL A 385 9.66 1.04 -1.73
C VAL A 385 9.45 -0.48 -1.81
N VAL A 386 8.31 -0.89 -2.34
CA VAL A 386 7.96 -2.30 -2.57
C VAL A 386 7.88 -2.54 -4.07
N TRP A 387 8.63 -3.51 -4.58
CA TRP A 387 8.52 -3.96 -5.98
C TRP A 387 8.03 -5.40 -6.00
N THR A 388 6.91 -5.66 -6.65
CA THR A 388 6.29 -6.99 -6.66
C THR A 388 5.32 -7.19 -7.82
N GLY A 389 4.88 -8.43 -8.03
CA GLY A 389 3.58 -8.72 -8.64
C GLY A 389 2.65 -9.42 -7.65
N GLU A 390 1.58 -10.02 -8.15
CA GLU A 390 0.53 -10.67 -7.37
C GLU A 390 0.77 -12.16 -7.07
N PHE A 391 1.65 -12.81 -7.85
CA PHE A 391 2.08 -14.21 -7.72
C PHE A 391 3.34 -14.46 -8.55
N GLY A 392 3.82 -15.71 -8.59
CA GLY A 392 4.97 -16.16 -9.37
C GLY A 392 4.61 -16.94 -10.62
N ARG A 393 5.61 -17.66 -11.14
CA ARG A 393 5.49 -18.41 -12.40
C ARG A 393 5.93 -19.85 -12.26
N THR A 394 5.28 -20.75 -13.00
CA THR A 394 5.60 -22.17 -12.93
C THR A 394 7.02 -22.42 -13.44
N PRO A 395 7.75 -23.40 -12.88
CA PRO A 395 9.03 -23.82 -13.44
C PRO A 395 8.86 -24.65 -14.73
N MET A 396 7.62 -24.88 -15.18
CA MET A 396 7.30 -25.58 -16.40
C MET A 396 6.91 -24.63 -17.53
N SER A 397 7.17 -25.06 -18.76
CA SER A 397 6.61 -24.40 -19.94
C SER A 397 5.12 -24.65 -20.02
N GLN A 398 4.35 -23.61 -20.32
CA GLN A 398 2.92 -23.73 -20.57
C GLN A 398 2.58 -24.32 -21.93
N SER A 399 3.39 -24.03 -22.95
CA SER A 399 3.15 -24.45 -24.34
C SER A 399 3.95 -25.69 -24.73
N GLY A 400 4.53 -26.43 -23.78
CA GLY A 400 5.37 -27.60 -24.05
C GLY A 400 6.75 -27.20 -24.61
N LYS A 401 7.21 -27.88 -25.67
CA LYS A 401 8.50 -27.60 -26.35
C LYS A 401 8.29 -26.71 -27.58
N GLY A 402 9.17 -25.75 -27.85
CA GLY A 402 9.11 -24.92 -29.06
C GLY A 402 9.66 -23.51 -28.87
N GLU A 403 9.39 -22.63 -29.85
CA GLU A 403 9.95 -21.27 -29.90
C GLU A 403 9.18 -20.23 -29.07
N ARG A 404 7.89 -20.46 -28.80
CA ARG A 404 7.01 -19.50 -28.11
C ARG A 404 6.77 -19.88 -26.65
N LEU A 405 7.85 -20.13 -25.91
CA LEU A 405 7.78 -20.58 -24.52
C LEU A 405 7.27 -19.46 -23.59
N GLY A 406 6.48 -19.86 -22.61
CA GLY A 406 6.08 -19.02 -21.48
C GLY A 406 5.67 -19.88 -20.30
N ARG A 407 5.31 -19.21 -19.19
CA ARG A 407 5.05 -19.86 -17.90
C ARG A 407 3.63 -19.58 -17.43
N ASP A 408 3.02 -20.55 -16.79
CA ASP A 408 1.68 -20.40 -16.19
C ASP A 408 1.77 -19.68 -14.82
N HIS A 409 0.63 -19.26 -14.29
CA HIS A 409 0.50 -18.63 -12.97
C HIS A 409 0.91 -19.60 -11.86
N HIS A 410 1.55 -19.07 -10.79
CA HIS A 410 2.02 -19.92 -9.70
C HIS A 410 1.97 -19.25 -8.33
N ILE A 411 1.27 -19.89 -7.39
CA ILE A 411 0.96 -19.30 -6.08
C ILE A 411 1.90 -19.74 -4.96
N ARG A 412 2.69 -20.80 -5.17
CA ARG A 412 3.47 -21.47 -4.11
C ARG A 412 4.86 -20.89 -3.89
N GLY A 413 5.32 -20.00 -4.76
CA GLY A 413 6.65 -19.42 -4.71
C GLY A 413 6.77 -18.29 -5.71
N PHE A 414 7.20 -17.12 -5.23
CA PHE A 414 7.56 -15.98 -6.06
C PHE A 414 8.53 -15.06 -5.33
N SER A 415 9.07 -14.07 -6.06
CA SER A 415 10.03 -13.12 -5.51
C SER A 415 9.53 -11.69 -5.62
N MET A 416 9.97 -10.88 -4.67
CA MET A 416 9.77 -9.45 -4.62
C MET A 416 11.00 -8.80 -3.99
N PHE A 417 11.08 -7.47 -3.98
CA PHE A 417 12.06 -6.80 -3.13
C PHE A 417 11.47 -5.60 -2.40
N LEU A 418 12.12 -5.27 -1.29
CA LEU A 418 11.87 -4.10 -0.47
C LEU A 418 13.12 -3.22 -0.45
N ALA A 419 12.94 -1.90 -0.41
CA ALA A 419 14.04 -0.94 -0.27
C ALA A 419 13.66 0.21 0.66
N GLY A 420 14.64 0.72 1.40
CA GLY A 420 14.50 1.90 2.25
C GLY A 420 14.27 1.61 3.73
N GLY A 421 13.67 2.58 4.42
CA GLY A 421 13.71 2.67 5.87
C GLY A 421 13.26 1.41 6.62
N GLY A 422 14.08 1.00 7.59
CA GLY A 422 13.80 -0.13 8.46
C GLY A 422 14.02 -1.51 7.86
N ILE A 423 14.50 -1.62 6.62
CA ILE A 423 14.79 -2.88 5.93
C ILE A 423 16.31 -3.06 5.74
N LYS A 424 16.79 -4.31 5.82
CA LYS A 424 18.17 -4.69 5.53
C LYS A 424 18.45 -4.66 4.02
N GLY A 425 19.11 -3.62 3.53
CA GLY A 425 19.68 -3.62 2.18
C GLY A 425 20.74 -4.72 2.00
N GLY A 426 20.88 -5.26 0.79
CA GLY A 426 21.86 -6.29 0.49
C GLY A 426 21.51 -7.68 1.05
N TYR A 427 20.25 -7.92 1.44
CA TYR A 427 19.84 -9.16 2.10
C TYR A 427 18.86 -9.97 1.23
N THR A 428 19.15 -11.26 1.04
CA THR A 428 18.21 -12.22 0.44
C THR A 428 17.55 -13.01 1.55
N HIS A 429 16.21 -12.97 1.60
CA HIS A 429 15.41 -13.69 2.58
C HIS A 429 14.67 -14.87 1.95
N GLY A 430 14.83 -16.03 2.59
CA GLY A 430 14.21 -17.29 2.21
C GLY A 430 14.61 -17.83 0.84
N ALA A 431 14.03 -18.96 0.47
CA ALA A 431 14.26 -19.62 -0.80
C ALA A 431 13.06 -20.47 -1.23
N THR A 432 12.92 -20.65 -2.54
CA THR A 432 12.14 -21.75 -3.10
C THR A 432 13.00 -23.00 -3.32
N ASP A 433 12.35 -24.15 -3.54
CA ASP A 433 13.01 -25.43 -3.82
C ASP A 433 13.94 -25.40 -5.05
N ASP A 434 14.69 -26.48 -5.28
CA ASP A 434 15.70 -26.57 -6.34
C ASP A 434 15.16 -26.25 -7.75
N LEU A 435 13.87 -26.46 -7.98
CA LEU A 435 13.22 -26.17 -9.26
C LEU A 435 12.48 -24.83 -9.25
N GLY A 436 12.36 -24.17 -8.11
CA GLY A 436 11.65 -22.91 -7.95
C GLY A 436 10.14 -23.04 -7.86
N TYR A 437 9.64 -24.21 -7.42
CA TYR A 437 8.22 -24.49 -7.32
C TYR A 437 7.65 -24.02 -5.97
N HIS A 438 8.13 -24.52 -4.84
CA HIS A 438 7.60 -24.14 -3.52
C HIS A 438 8.57 -23.22 -2.78
N ALA A 439 8.06 -22.19 -2.10
CA ALA A 439 8.78 -21.57 -1.00
C ALA A 439 9.00 -22.62 0.11
N VAL A 440 10.25 -22.83 0.52
CA VAL A 440 10.64 -23.90 1.46
C VAL A 440 11.50 -23.41 2.63
N GLU A 441 12.16 -22.26 2.49
CA GLU A 441 12.99 -21.65 3.53
C GLU A 441 12.44 -20.27 3.86
N ASP A 442 12.28 -19.99 5.15
CA ASP A 442 11.77 -18.72 5.70
C ASP A 442 10.60 -18.15 4.90
N THR A 443 9.52 -18.92 4.80
CA THR A 443 8.36 -18.59 3.96
C THR A 443 7.65 -17.33 4.44
N VAL A 444 7.26 -16.50 3.48
CA VAL A 444 6.55 -15.24 3.71
C VAL A 444 5.21 -15.27 2.98
N ASP A 445 4.12 -15.03 3.70
CA ASP A 445 2.79 -14.85 3.12
C ASP A 445 2.52 -13.37 2.82
N VAL A 446 1.57 -13.09 1.92
CA VAL A 446 1.07 -11.73 1.67
C VAL A 446 0.65 -11.01 2.96
N HIS A 447 0.04 -11.71 3.92
CA HIS A 447 -0.32 -11.13 5.21
C HIS A 447 0.90 -10.73 6.05
N ASP A 448 2.02 -11.44 5.91
CA ASP A 448 3.26 -11.13 6.62
C ASP A 448 3.88 -9.85 6.06
N LEU A 449 3.81 -9.66 4.74
CA LEU A 449 4.17 -8.39 4.08
C LEU A 449 3.31 -7.24 4.63
N HIS A 450 1.98 -7.42 4.71
CA HIS A 450 1.08 -6.40 5.27
C HIS A 450 1.41 -6.05 6.72
N ALA A 451 1.59 -7.06 7.56
CA ALA A 451 1.95 -6.88 8.97
C ALA A 451 3.30 -6.15 9.12
N THR A 452 4.27 -6.47 8.27
CA THR A 452 5.60 -5.85 8.27
C THR A 452 5.56 -4.40 7.80
N MET A 453 4.80 -4.07 6.76
CA MET A 453 4.60 -2.68 6.33
C MET A 453 3.95 -1.82 7.43
N LEU A 454 2.89 -2.33 8.05
CA LEU A 454 2.22 -1.62 9.16
C LEU A 454 3.17 -1.45 10.35
N HIS A 455 3.97 -2.47 10.67
CA HIS A 455 4.98 -2.40 11.72
C HIS A 455 5.97 -1.26 11.49
N LEU A 456 6.52 -1.15 10.28
CA LEU A 456 7.46 -0.09 9.90
C LEU A 456 6.82 1.31 10.02
N LEU A 457 5.53 1.43 9.73
CA LEU A 457 4.74 2.66 9.91
C LEU A 457 4.37 2.96 11.37
N GLY A 458 4.86 2.20 12.34
CA GLY A 458 4.56 2.41 13.76
C GLY A 458 3.20 1.83 14.19
N ILE A 459 2.56 1.00 13.35
CA ILE A 459 1.23 0.44 13.58
C ILE A 459 1.35 -1.03 13.99
N ASP A 460 0.85 -1.36 15.18
CA ASP A 460 0.45 -2.73 15.49
C ASP A 460 -0.77 -3.14 14.66
N HIS A 461 -0.57 -4.00 13.66
CA HIS A 461 -1.65 -4.47 12.78
C HIS A 461 -2.77 -5.20 13.54
N LEU A 462 -2.48 -5.78 14.71
CA LEU A 462 -3.47 -6.45 15.57
C LEU A 462 -4.46 -5.47 16.21
N ARG A 463 -4.06 -4.20 16.32
CA ARG A 463 -4.82 -3.13 16.98
C ARG A 463 -5.49 -2.18 16.00
N LEU A 464 -5.17 -2.28 14.70
CA LEU A 464 -5.82 -1.48 13.68
C LEU A 464 -7.16 -2.14 13.29
N THR A 465 -8.21 -1.71 13.98
CA THR A 465 -9.56 -2.28 13.85
C THR A 465 -10.60 -1.25 13.45
N TYR A 466 -11.70 -1.71 12.85
CA TYR A 466 -12.89 -0.91 12.56
C TYR A 466 -14.17 -1.68 12.90
N ARG A 467 -15.11 -1.04 13.60
CA ARG A 467 -16.41 -1.63 13.96
C ARG A 467 -17.37 -1.52 12.78
N PHE A 468 -17.75 -2.64 12.20
CA PHE A 468 -18.70 -2.70 11.08
C PHE A 468 -19.74 -3.80 11.32
N GLN A 469 -21.02 -3.51 11.11
CA GLN A 469 -22.14 -4.45 11.29
C GLN A 469 -22.09 -5.24 12.62
N GLY A 470 -21.72 -4.57 13.71
CA GLY A 470 -21.66 -5.18 15.05
C GLY A 470 -20.39 -5.99 15.36
N ARG A 471 -19.42 -6.08 14.43
CA ARG A 471 -18.14 -6.79 14.62
C ARG A 471 -16.94 -5.86 14.49
N ASP A 472 -15.95 -6.05 15.36
CA ASP A 472 -14.63 -5.43 15.17
C ASP A 472 -13.84 -6.21 14.11
N PHE A 473 -13.50 -5.54 13.02
CA PHE A 473 -12.67 -6.09 11.96
C PHE A 473 -11.24 -5.61 12.13
N ARG A 474 -10.31 -6.54 12.33
CA ARG A 474 -8.89 -6.30 12.08
C ARG A 474 -8.70 -6.15 10.57
N LEU A 475 -8.00 -5.08 10.15
CA LEU A 475 -7.88 -4.78 8.72
C LEU A 475 -7.02 -5.79 7.95
N THR A 476 -6.05 -6.43 8.61
CA THR A 476 -5.28 -7.56 8.06
C THR A 476 -5.91 -8.94 8.36
N ASP A 477 -7.23 -8.97 8.55
CA ASP A 477 -8.05 -10.15 8.90
C ASP A 477 -7.54 -11.01 10.08
N ILE A 478 -7.24 -12.31 9.91
CA ILE A 478 -6.82 -13.22 11.00
C ILE A 478 -5.39 -13.77 10.87
N ALA A 479 -4.67 -13.39 9.82
CA ALA A 479 -3.29 -13.82 9.56
C ALA A 479 -2.27 -12.68 9.70
N GLY A 480 -1.00 -13.00 9.41
CA GLY A 480 0.14 -12.08 9.37
C GLY A 480 1.01 -12.12 10.63
N ARG A 481 2.31 -12.29 10.42
CA ARG A 481 3.38 -12.02 11.37
C ARG A 481 4.32 -10.96 10.81
N VAL A 482 4.95 -10.19 11.69
CA VAL A 482 6.06 -9.31 11.27
C VAL A 482 7.26 -10.19 10.91
N VAL A 483 7.80 -10.02 9.70
CA VAL A 483 9.03 -10.67 9.26
C VAL A 483 10.19 -9.90 9.88
N LYS A 484 10.67 -10.34 11.04
CA LYS A 484 11.71 -9.63 11.81
C LYS A 484 13.08 -9.79 11.19
N GLU A 485 13.26 -10.86 10.43
CA GLU A 485 14.53 -11.27 9.84
C GLU A 485 15.04 -10.24 8.82
N ILE A 486 14.12 -9.51 8.16
CA ILE A 486 14.42 -8.49 7.15
C ILE A 486 14.54 -7.07 7.71
N LEU A 487 14.30 -6.85 9.02
CA LEU A 487 14.33 -5.52 9.64
C LEU A 487 15.74 -5.09 10.06
N ALA A 488 16.12 -3.83 9.80
CA ALA A 488 17.47 -3.30 10.03
C ALA A 488 17.87 -3.13 11.52
#